data_AF-E1R5N9-F1
#
_entry.id   AF-E1R5N9-F1
#
_cell.length_a   1.000
_cell.length_b   1.000
_cell.length_c   1.000
_cell.angle_alpha   90.00
_cell.angle_beta   90.00
_cell.angle_gamma   90.00
#
_symmetry.space_group_name_H-M   'P 1'
#
loop_
_entity.id
_entity.type
_entity.pdbx_description
1 polymer ?
#
loop_
_entity_poly.entity_id
_entity_poly.type
_entity_poly.pdbx_seq_one_letter_code
_entity_poly.pdbx_strand_id
1 'polypeptide(L)'
;MSKIVLKATDLDGYLTDSDKQQLSEMDRLYHEAQQIFEVLNKAANERRLSDAKQRLIDVYDRMGKKMQDIVQGEDHVHVYCFDTPDEVHGEASRLIAKLRTVDTPHDEFVYYIQRAYEMLFNLSFVESHSPKKNYLIAETPVVLPVQNFAVHKIPDVDEAIENTVMCVMLRGALLPSMIVSKEIQEYSSTNYVTPFALFKIKRDDAKKEYNMEYILDLERSYFSLEELQGKDLVFADPMNATGGSFVTIVKYILSQGVQPRSIKCINVISALKGALRIVRALDNVEVYTLWMDPVLNEDAYILPGLGDAGDRINGIDEDDRPRNIIQLIADYGANIASLYRSQVQEIEETVLG
;
A
#
# COMPACT_ATOMS: atom_id res chain seq x y z
N MET A 1 20.89 -8.77 19.54
CA MET A 1 21.13 -7.77 18.49
C MET A 1 19.79 -7.09 18.25
N SER A 2 19.62 -5.82 18.64
CA SER A 2 18.31 -5.14 18.59
C SER A 2 17.91 -4.63 17.20
N LYS A 3 18.83 -4.66 16.23
CA LYS A 3 18.58 -4.25 14.86
C LYS A 3 18.85 -5.39 13.90
N ILE A 4 17.90 -5.63 13.01
CA ILE A 4 18.02 -6.57 11.89
C ILE A 4 18.25 -5.74 10.63
N VAL A 5 19.27 -6.08 9.86
CA VAL A 5 19.63 -5.37 8.62
C VAL A 5 19.59 -6.35 7.46
N LEU A 6 18.85 -5.99 6.42
CA LEU A 6 18.81 -6.72 5.16
C LEU A 6 19.33 -5.82 4.04
N LYS A 7 20.17 -6.34 3.15
CA LYS A 7 20.76 -5.56 2.06
C LYS A 7 20.05 -5.81 0.74
N ALA A 8 20.05 -4.82 -0.15
CA ALA A 8 19.53 -4.94 -1.50
C ALA A 8 20.17 -6.11 -2.27
N THR A 9 21.46 -6.36 -2.06
CA THR A 9 22.16 -7.50 -2.66
C THR A 9 21.57 -8.85 -2.27
N ASP A 10 21.03 -8.96 -1.05
CA ASP A 10 20.38 -10.18 -0.57
C ASP A 10 18.97 -10.32 -1.17
N LEU A 11 18.37 -9.21 -1.61
CA LEU A 11 17.05 -9.15 -2.23
C LEU A 11 17.07 -9.37 -3.75
N ASP A 12 18.10 -8.88 -4.44
CA ASP A 12 18.25 -9.07 -5.89
C ASP A 12 18.46 -10.55 -6.28
N GLY A 13 18.85 -11.39 -5.30
CA GLY A 13 18.92 -12.83 -5.47
C GLY A 13 17.57 -13.52 -5.72
N TYR A 14 16.44 -12.90 -5.35
CA TYR A 14 15.11 -13.50 -5.55
C TYR A 14 14.57 -13.31 -6.97
N LEU A 15 15.02 -12.28 -7.69
CA LEU A 15 14.56 -12.02 -9.05
C LEU A 15 15.20 -13.01 -10.02
N THR A 16 14.37 -13.66 -10.83
CA THR A 16 14.83 -14.57 -11.88
C THR A 16 15.52 -13.80 -13.02
N ASP A 17 16.26 -14.51 -13.87
CA ASP A 17 16.87 -13.88 -15.05
C ASP A 17 15.82 -13.32 -16.03
N SER A 18 14.66 -13.97 -16.11
CA SER A 18 13.50 -13.47 -16.86
C SER A 18 12.99 -12.16 -16.28
N ASP A 19 12.79 -12.09 -14.95
CA ASP A 19 12.35 -10.88 -14.26
C ASP A 19 13.33 -9.73 -14.54
N LYS A 20 14.64 -9.99 -14.41
CA LYS A 20 15.70 -8.99 -14.68
C LYS A 20 15.68 -8.49 -16.12
N GLN A 21 15.47 -9.38 -17.10
CA GLN A 21 15.38 -9.00 -18.51
C GLN A 21 14.15 -8.12 -18.78
N GLN A 22 13.00 -8.49 -18.21
CA GLN A 22 11.75 -7.72 -18.34
C GLN A 22 11.87 -6.34 -17.70
N LEU A 23 12.43 -6.25 -16.50
CA LEU A 23 12.68 -4.98 -15.80
C LEU A 23 13.64 -4.09 -16.60
N SER A 24 14.72 -4.64 -17.15
CA SER A 24 15.65 -3.88 -18.01
C SER A 24 15.00 -3.40 -19.31
N GLU A 25 13.99 -4.10 -19.82
CA GLU A 25 13.19 -3.61 -20.94
C GLU A 25 12.28 -2.45 -20.53
N MET A 26 11.66 -2.52 -19.35
CA MET A 26 10.88 -1.41 -18.79
C MET A 26 11.73 -0.16 -18.58
N ASP A 27 12.96 -0.32 -18.07
CA ASP A 27 13.92 0.79 -17.93
C ASP A 27 14.23 1.46 -19.28
N ARG A 28 14.40 0.67 -20.35
CA ARG A 28 14.62 1.19 -21.70
C ARG A 28 13.43 1.97 -22.24
N LEU A 29 12.20 1.46 -22.04
CA LEU A 29 10.98 2.15 -22.42
C LEU A 29 10.77 3.44 -21.63
N TYR A 30 11.04 3.42 -20.33
CA TYR A 30 10.92 4.62 -19.51
C TYR A 30 11.98 5.67 -19.87
N HIS A 31 13.18 5.25 -20.26
CA HIS A 31 14.19 6.16 -20.79
C HIS A 31 13.75 6.84 -22.09
N GLU A 32 13.03 6.14 -22.97
CA GLU A 32 12.38 6.72 -24.15
C GLU A 32 11.38 7.82 -23.73
N ALA A 33 10.55 7.57 -22.70
CA ALA A 33 9.63 8.56 -22.15
C ALA A 33 10.35 9.79 -21.56
N GLN A 34 11.47 9.59 -20.86
CA GLN A 34 12.28 10.68 -20.30
C GLN A 34 12.80 11.65 -21.38
N GLN A 35 13.24 11.11 -22.53
CA GLN A 35 13.66 11.94 -23.66
C GLN A 35 12.50 12.77 -24.22
N ILE A 36 11.26 12.26 -24.15
CA ILE A 36 10.05 12.99 -24.56
C ILE A 36 9.70 14.08 -23.53
N PHE A 37 9.86 13.83 -22.23
CA PHE A 37 9.66 14.84 -21.18
C PHE A 37 10.52 16.07 -21.40
N GLU A 38 11.79 15.89 -21.79
CA GLU A 38 12.67 17.01 -22.13
C GLU A 38 12.12 17.86 -23.28
N VAL A 39 11.53 17.22 -24.29
CA VAL A 39 10.91 17.94 -25.42
C VAL A 39 9.68 18.71 -24.95
N LEU A 40 8.83 18.11 -24.12
CA LEU A 40 7.64 18.76 -23.56
C LEU A 40 8.00 19.99 -22.73
N ASN A 41 9.05 19.90 -21.90
CA ASN A 41 9.50 21.00 -21.06
C ASN A 41 10.15 22.17 -21.83
N LYS A 42 10.72 21.90 -23.01
CA LYS A 42 11.44 22.90 -23.83
C LYS A 42 10.60 23.44 -25.00
N ALA A 43 9.51 22.78 -25.38
CA ALA A 43 8.77 23.13 -26.60
C ALA A 43 7.88 24.36 -26.42
N ALA A 44 8.04 25.35 -27.31
CA ALA A 44 7.20 26.55 -27.37
C ALA A 44 6.12 26.49 -28.47
N ASN A 45 6.17 25.50 -29.37
CA ASN A 45 5.26 25.38 -30.52
C ASN A 45 4.19 24.31 -30.24
N GLU A 46 2.91 24.66 -30.43
CA GLU A 46 1.74 23.78 -30.26
C GLU A 46 1.85 22.46 -31.03
N ARG A 47 2.32 22.48 -32.29
CA ARG A 47 2.45 21.26 -33.09
C ARG A 47 3.47 20.30 -32.48
N ARG A 48 4.62 20.83 -32.07
CA ARG A 48 5.69 20.04 -31.43
C ARG A 48 5.25 19.48 -30.08
N LEU A 49 4.44 20.23 -29.33
CA LEU A 49 3.82 19.77 -28.08
C LEU A 49 2.83 18.63 -28.34
N SER A 50 1.94 18.76 -29.33
CA SER A 50 0.99 17.72 -29.70
C SER A 50 1.70 16.43 -30.12
N ASP A 51 2.71 16.53 -31.00
CA ASP A 51 3.47 15.37 -31.49
C ASP A 51 4.26 14.69 -30.35
N ALA A 52 4.78 15.46 -29.39
CA ALA A 52 5.44 14.91 -28.21
C ALA A 52 4.45 14.22 -27.25
N LYS A 53 3.26 14.79 -27.05
CA LYS A 53 2.19 14.17 -26.25
C LYS A 53 1.74 12.84 -26.84
N GLN A 54 1.55 12.76 -28.17
CA GLN A 54 1.15 11.51 -28.81
C GLN A 54 2.22 10.43 -28.63
N ARG A 55 3.49 10.74 -28.90
CA ARG A 55 4.59 9.79 -28.67
C ARG A 55 4.68 9.35 -27.21
N LEU A 56 4.41 10.25 -26.26
CA LEU A 56 4.39 9.89 -24.85
C LEU A 56 3.30 8.87 -24.54
N ILE A 57 2.07 9.10 -25.06
CA ILE A 57 0.95 8.16 -24.94
C ILE A 57 1.36 6.80 -25.51
N ASP A 58 1.92 6.77 -26.73
CA ASP A 58 2.33 5.51 -27.37
C ASP A 58 3.35 4.72 -26.54
N VAL A 59 4.30 5.40 -25.88
CA VAL A 59 5.28 4.76 -24.98
C VAL A 59 4.62 4.24 -23.70
N TYR A 60 3.70 5.00 -23.10
CA TYR A 60 2.95 4.57 -21.92
C TYR A 60 2.02 3.39 -22.21
N ASP A 61 1.37 3.36 -23.38
CA ASP A 61 0.54 2.22 -23.80
C ASP A 61 1.38 0.95 -23.96
N ARG A 62 2.57 1.05 -24.55
CA ARG A 62 3.53 -0.07 -24.65
C ARG A 62 3.98 -0.56 -23.28
N MET A 63 4.29 0.36 -22.37
CA MET A 63 4.67 0.03 -20.98
C MET A 63 3.52 -0.64 -20.23
N GLY A 64 2.31 -0.07 -20.30
CA GLY A 64 1.11 -0.60 -19.66
C GLY A 64 0.80 -2.02 -20.12
N LYS A 65 0.76 -2.25 -21.44
CA LYS A 65 0.56 -3.59 -22.00
C LYS A 65 1.61 -4.59 -21.55
N LYS A 66 2.88 -4.18 -21.52
CA LYS A 66 3.96 -5.06 -21.04
C LYS A 66 3.82 -5.39 -19.55
N MET A 67 3.47 -4.43 -18.71
CA MET A 67 3.23 -4.69 -17.29
C MET A 67 2.04 -5.63 -17.09
N GLN A 68 0.96 -5.47 -17.84
CA GLN A 68 -0.18 -6.39 -17.85
C GLN A 68 0.23 -7.79 -18.26
N ASP A 69 0.97 -7.94 -19.36
CA ASP A 69 1.46 -9.24 -19.84
C ASP A 69 2.35 -9.95 -18.80
N ILE A 70 3.17 -9.19 -18.06
CA ILE A 70 4.03 -9.73 -16.99
C ILE A 70 3.17 -10.17 -15.79
N VAL A 71 2.28 -9.31 -15.31
CA VAL A 71 1.43 -9.57 -14.14
C VAL A 71 0.42 -10.69 -14.41
N GLN A 72 -0.06 -10.86 -15.64
CA GLN A 72 -0.95 -11.97 -16.00
C GLN A 72 -0.29 -13.35 -15.80
N GLY A 73 1.05 -13.41 -15.77
CA GLY A 73 1.80 -14.63 -15.43
C GLY A 73 1.96 -14.86 -13.92
N GLU A 74 1.46 -13.96 -13.07
CA GLU A 74 1.66 -13.95 -11.62
C GLU A 74 0.34 -14.08 -10.88
N ASP A 75 0.02 -15.29 -10.38
CA ASP A 75 -1.23 -15.55 -9.66
C ASP A 75 -1.37 -14.75 -8.34
N HIS A 76 -0.25 -14.27 -7.81
CA HIS A 76 -0.15 -13.63 -6.49
C HIS A 76 0.00 -12.09 -6.56
N VAL A 77 -0.13 -11.50 -7.75
CA VAL A 77 -0.05 -10.04 -7.96
C VAL A 77 -1.34 -9.57 -8.61
N HIS A 78 -2.12 -8.82 -7.85
CA HIS A 78 -3.40 -8.25 -8.27
C HIS A 78 -3.25 -6.75 -8.45
N VAL A 79 -3.61 -6.24 -9.62
CA VAL A 79 -3.47 -4.83 -9.97
C VAL A 79 -4.84 -4.31 -10.36
N TYR A 80 -5.41 -3.46 -9.50
CA TYR A 80 -6.77 -2.94 -9.67
C TYR A 80 -7.02 -2.38 -11.08
N CYS A 81 -6.11 -1.55 -11.59
CA CYS A 81 -6.26 -0.93 -12.91
C CYS A 81 -6.01 -1.87 -14.11
N PHE A 82 -5.65 -3.13 -13.86
CA PHE A 82 -5.54 -4.18 -14.88
C PHE A 82 -6.69 -5.19 -14.77
N ASP A 83 -7.17 -5.45 -13.56
CA ASP A 83 -8.15 -6.51 -13.27
C ASP A 83 -9.61 -6.02 -13.30
N THR A 84 -9.84 -4.72 -13.10
CA THR A 84 -11.21 -4.19 -12.98
C THR A 84 -11.83 -3.82 -14.34
N PRO A 85 -13.17 -3.75 -14.44
CA PRO A 85 -13.84 -3.34 -15.67
C PRO A 85 -13.50 -1.91 -16.10
N ASP A 86 -13.50 -1.66 -17.40
CA ASP A 86 -13.18 -0.35 -17.98
C ASP A 86 -14.08 0.78 -17.44
N GLU A 87 -15.32 0.48 -17.02
CA GLU A 87 -16.24 1.47 -16.48
C GLU A 87 -15.77 2.10 -15.16
N VAL A 88 -14.97 1.37 -14.37
CA VAL A 88 -14.46 1.85 -13.06
C VAL A 88 -13.01 2.32 -13.12
N HIS A 89 -12.28 2.03 -14.20
CA HIS A 89 -10.89 2.48 -14.41
C HIS A 89 -10.71 4.01 -14.33
N GLY A 90 -11.72 4.77 -14.75
CA GLY A 90 -11.69 6.23 -14.68
C GLY A 90 -11.59 6.77 -13.25
N GLU A 91 -12.14 6.06 -12.26
CA GLU A 91 -12.08 6.45 -10.85
C GLU A 91 -10.66 6.31 -10.30
N ALA A 92 -10.06 5.12 -10.44
CA ALA A 92 -8.68 4.85 -10.00
C ALA A 92 -7.68 5.80 -10.69
N SER A 93 -7.84 6.01 -11.99
CA SER A 93 -6.96 6.90 -12.77
C SER A 93 -7.01 8.35 -12.28
N ARG A 94 -8.22 8.88 -12.00
CA ARG A 94 -8.38 10.25 -11.49
C ARG A 94 -7.84 10.41 -10.08
N LEU A 95 -8.05 9.41 -9.23
CA LEU A 95 -7.52 9.37 -7.88
C LEU A 95 -5.99 9.41 -7.91
N ILE A 96 -5.36 8.52 -8.69
CA ILE A 96 -3.90 8.46 -8.83
C ILE A 96 -3.35 9.78 -9.41
N ALA A 97 -4.02 10.38 -10.40
CA ALA A 97 -3.61 11.68 -10.93
C ALA A 97 -3.60 12.78 -9.85
N LYS A 98 -4.57 12.77 -8.94
CA LYS A 98 -4.61 13.68 -7.79
C LYS A 98 -3.49 13.40 -6.80
N LEU A 99 -3.26 12.14 -6.46
CA LEU A 99 -2.12 11.79 -5.61
C LEU A 99 -0.78 12.16 -6.26
N ARG A 100 -0.62 12.07 -7.59
CA ARG A 100 0.61 12.47 -8.30
C ARG A 100 0.84 13.97 -8.36
N THR A 101 -0.21 14.77 -8.22
CA THR A 101 -0.11 16.22 -8.35
C THR A 101 0.66 16.79 -7.16
N VAL A 102 1.73 17.53 -7.46
CA VAL A 102 2.64 18.11 -6.45
C VAL A 102 1.90 19.11 -5.55
N ASP A 103 0.98 19.88 -6.13
CA ASP A 103 0.24 20.95 -5.45
C ASP A 103 -1.01 20.47 -4.71
N THR A 104 -1.27 19.15 -4.65
CA THR A 104 -2.42 18.62 -3.92
C THR A 104 -2.24 18.89 -2.42
N PRO A 105 -3.16 19.66 -1.80
CA PRO A 105 -3.08 19.98 -0.38
C PRO A 105 -3.14 18.73 0.49
N HIS A 106 -2.57 18.81 1.70
CA HIS A 106 -2.53 17.71 2.66
C HIS A 106 -3.89 17.03 2.88
N ASP A 107 -4.93 17.80 3.19
CA ASP A 107 -6.26 17.23 3.49
C ASP A 107 -6.89 16.55 2.27
N GLU A 108 -6.67 17.09 1.07
CA GLU A 108 -7.09 16.47 -0.19
C GLU A 108 -6.29 15.19 -0.46
N PHE A 109 -4.99 15.17 -0.15
CA PHE A 109 -4.14 13.99 -0.28
C PHE A 109 -4.61 12.86 0.64
N VAL A 110 -4.85 13.16 1.92
CA VAL A 110 -5.37 12.21 2.91
C VAL A 110 -6.73 11.64 2.48
N TYR A 111 -7.62 12.49 1.97
CA TYR A 111 -8.91 12.05 1.44
C TYR A 111 -8.75 11.03 0.30
N TYR A 112 -7.89 11.29 -0.68
CA TYR A 112 -7.67 10.35 -1.78
C TYR A 112 -6.91 9.09 -1.36
N ILE A 113 -6.03 9.16 -0.35
CA ILE A 113 -5.43 7.97 0.25
C ILE A 113 -6.51 7.09 0.88
N GLN A 114 -7.45 7.67 1.63
CA GLN A 114 -8.56 6.92 2.20
C GLN A 114 -9.41 6.24 1.11
N ARG A 115 -9.82 6.99 0.08
CA ARG A 115 -10.55 6.44 -1.08
C ARG A 115 -9.79 5.31 -1.77
N ALA A 116 -8.46 5.40 -1.88
CA ALA A 116 -7.65 4.36 -2.51
C ALA A 116 -7.73 3.03 -1.73
N TYR A 117 -7.66 3.09 -0.39
CA TYR A 117 -7.75 1.90 0.44
C TYR A 117 -9.15 1.30 0.49
N GLU A 118 -10.20 2.11 0.41
CA GLU A 118 -11.58 1.60 0.26
C GLU A 118 -11.74 0.81 -1.06
N MET A 119 -11.16 1.30 -2.16
CA MET A 119 -11.15 0.57 -3.44
C MET A 119 -10.33 -0.73 -3.33
N LEU A 120 -9.16 -0.67 -2.68
CA LEU A 120 -8.30 -1.83 -2.49
C LEU A 120 -8.87 -2.88 -1.53
N PHE A 121 -9.66 -2.46 -0.54
CA PHE A 121 -10.35 -3.36 0.37
C PHE A 121 -11.31 -4.27 -0.41
N ASN A 122 -12.08 -3.70 -1.34
CA ASN A 122 -12.98 -4.46 -2.19
C ASN A 122 -12.23 -5.49 -3.06
N LEU A 123 -11.10 -5.10 -3.66
CA LEU A 123 -10.25 -6.00 -4.44
C LEU A 123 -9.67 -7.14 -3.58
N SER A 124 -9.22 -6.83 -2.36
CA SER A 124 -8.46 -7.78 -1.53
C SER A 124 -9.33 -8.73 -0.68
N PHE A 125 -10.57 -8.36 -0.35
CA PHE A 125 -11.44 -9.14 0.54
C PHE A 125 -12.83 -9.46 -0.05
N VAL A 126 -13.34 -8.69 -1.00
CA VAL A 126 -14.74 -8.79 -1.45
C VAL A 126 -14.89 -9.52 -2.79
N GLU A 127 -13.88 -9.50 -3.67
CA GLU A 127 -13.96 -10.14 -4.99
C GLU A 127 -14.09 -11.67 -4.99
N SER A 128 -13.77 -12.34 -3.89
CA SER A 128 -14.14 -13.74 -3.71
C SER A 128 -15.66 -13.84 -3.64
N HIS A 129 -16.30 -14.20 -4.76
CA HIS A 129 -17.75 -14.23 -5.00
C HIS A 129 -18.50 -15.16 -4.03
N SER A 130 -18.61 -14.76 -2.76
CA SER A 130 -19.44 -15.45 -1.79
C SER A 130 -20.90 -15.19 -2.14
N PRO A 131 -21.71 -16.22 -2.47
CA PRO A 131 -23.14 -16.02 -2.69
C PRO A 131 -23.86 -15.67 -1.37
N LYS A 132 -23.19 -15.83 -0.23
CA LYS A 132 -23.71 -15.50 1.09
C LYS A 132 -23.72 -14.00 1.30
N LYS A 133 -24.66 -13.57 2.14
CA LYS A 133 -24.92 -12.16 2.41
C LYS A 133 -25.08 -11.98 3.90
N ASN A 134 -24.44 -10.94 4.40
CA ASN A 134 -24.63 -10.43 5.75
C ASN A 134 -25.54 -9.20 5.75
N TYR A 135 -25.93 -8.78 6.94
CA TYR A 135 -26.87 -7.69 7.14
C TYR A 135 -26.37 -6.78 8.27
N LEU A 136 -26.30 -5.49 7.99
CA LEU A 136 -26.07 -4.46 9.00
C LEU A 136 -27.41 -3.86 9.40
N ILE A 137 -27.67 -3.79 10.70
CA ILE A 137 -28.87 -3.18 11.27
C ILE A 137 -28.44 -1.92 12.00
N ALA A 138 -28.88 -0.76 11.52
CA ALA A 138 -28.54 0.53 12.08
C ALA A 138 -29.77 1.23 12.65
N GLU A 139 -29.69 1.73 13.88
CA GLU A 139 -30.68 2.66 14.43
C GLU A 139 -30.66 3.96 13.62
N THR A 140 -31.84 4.42 13.21
CA THR A 140 -31.98 5.68 12.46
C THR A 140 -32.44 6.81 13.39
N PRO A 141 -32.15 8.09 13.06
CA PRO A 141 -32.61 9.22 13.86
C PRO A 141 -34.14 9.44 13.81
N VAL A 142 -34.87 8.64 13.03
CA VAL A 142 -36.33 8.71 12.96
C VAL A 142 -36.92 7.85 14.07
N VAL A 143 -37.38 8.50 15.14
CA VAL A 143 -37.83 7.84 16.38
C VAL A 143 -39.34 7.90 16.61
N LEU A 144 -40.09 8.63 15.76
CA LEU A 144 -41.54 8.73 15.81
C LEU A 144 -42.18 7.99 14.64
N PRO A 145 -43.23 7.17 14.85
CA PRO A 145 -43.88 6.84 16.12
C PRO A 145 -43.12 5.81 16.99
N VAL A 146 -42.09 5.17 16.44
CA VAL A 146 -41.20 4.21 17.12
C VAL A 146 -39.79 4.34 16.57
N GLN A 147 -38.79 3.87 17.32
CA GLN A 147 -37.41 3.73 16.85
C GLN A 147 -37.39 2.95 15.54
N ASN A 148 -36.94 3.59 14.47
CA ASN A 148 -36.79 2.94 13.17
C ASN A 148 -35.37 2.42 13.00
N PHE A 149 -35.26 1.31 12.28
CA PHE A 149 -34.00 0.67 11.94
C PHE A 149 -33.87 0.59 10.42
N ALA A 150 -32.66 0.85 9.92
CA ALA A 150 -32.29 0.59 8.54
C ALA A 150 -31.60 -0.77 8.48
N VAL A 151 -31.97 -1.58 7.49
CA VAL A 151 -31.35 -2.89 7.24
C VAL A 151 -30.62 -2.81 5.92
N HIS A 152 -29.30 -2.94 5.97
CA HIS A 152 -28.42 -2.89 4.81
C HIS A 152 -27.90 -4.28 4.52
N LYS A 153 -27.86 -4.64 3.25
CA LYS A 153 -27.34 -5.91 2.79
C LYS A 153 -25.91 -5.73 2.34
N ILE A 154 -25.01 -6.52 2.90
CA ILE A 154 -23.58 -6.47 2.60
C ILE A 154 -23.09 -7.86 2.15
N PRO A 155 -21.97 -7.93 1.42
CA PRO A 155 -21.27 -9.19 1.18
C PRO A 155 -20.90 -9.86 2.51
N ASP A 156 -21.00 -11.18 2.56
CA ASP A 156 -20.49 -11.95 3.70
C ASP A 156 -18.99 -12.23 3.47
N VAL A 157 -18.15 -11.50 4.22
CA VAL A 157 -16.68 -11.55 4.16
C VAL A 157 -16.06 -11.87 5.51
N ASP A 158 -16.85 -12.26 6.52
CA ASP A 158 -16.39 -12.42 7.90
C ASP A 158 -15.21 -13.40 8.01
N GLU A 159 -15.27 -14.53 7.29
CA GLU A 159 -14.19 -15.54 7.27
C GLU A 159 -12.85 -14.99 6.75
N ALA A 160 -12.91 -14.01 5.84
CA ALA A 160 -11.75 -13.38 5.24
C ALA A 160 -11.12 -12.30 6.13
N ILE A 161 -11.89 -11.71 7.05
CA ILE A 161 -11.47 -10.52 7.81
C ILE A 161 -11.36 -10.76 9.33
N GLU A 162 -12.13 -11.64 9.94
CA GLU A 162 -12.23 -11.77 11.42
C GLU A 162 -11.03 -12.50 12.07
N ASN A 163 -9.99 -12.81 11.31
CA ASN A 163 -8.73 -13.39 11.80
C ASN A 163 -7.49 -12.56 11.40
N THR A 164 -7.71 -11.32 10.94
CA THR A 164 -6.62 -10.46 10.48
C THR A 164 -5.91 -9.74 11.63
N VAL A 165 -4.61 -9.56 11.49
CA VAL A 165 -3.79 -8.64 12.29
C VAL A 165 -3.18 -7.59 11.36
N MET A 166 -3.30 -6.32 11.72
CA MET A 166 -2.74 -5.22 10.94
C MET A 166 -1.27 -5.03 11.29
N CYS A 167 -0.39 -5.40 10.35
CA CYS A 167 1.05 -5.22 10.48
C CYS A 167 1.48 -3.87 9.87
N VAL A 168 1.92 -2.96 10.72
CA VAL A 168 2.20 -1.56 10.35
C VAL A 168 3.69 -1.33 10.19
N MET A 169 4.10 -0.90 9.00
CA MET A 169 5.47 -0.43 8.73
C MET A 169 5.60 1.04 9.10
N LEU A 170 6.00 1.31 10.34
CA LEU A 170 6.07 2.68 10.83
C LEU A 170 7.14 3.48 10.05
N ARG A 171 6.84 4.69 9.58
CA ARG A 171 5.72 5.57 9.98
C ARG A 171 4.62 5.74 8.91
N GLY A 172 4.98 5.68 7.63
CA GLY A 172 4.09 6.00 6.51
C GLY A 172 2.83 5.14 6.44
N ALA A 173 2.88 3.92 6.99
CA ALA A 173 1.80 2.95 6.96
C ALA A 173 0.73 3.14 8.06
N LEU A 174 0.91 4.04 9.04
CA LEU A 174 0.03 4.10 10.21
C LEU A 174 -1.42 4.45 9.85
N LEU A 175 -1.65 5.60 9.21
CA LEU A 175 -2.99 5.99 8.74
C LEU A 175 -3.59 4.98 7.74
N PRO A 176 -2.86 4.52 6.70
CA PRO A 176 -3.28 3.42 5.84
C PRO A 176 -3.81 2.20 6.59
N SER A 177 -3.10 1.78 7.63
CA SER A 177 -3.46 0.59 8.40
C SER A 177 -4.71 0.81 9.25
N MET A 178 -4.90 2.01 9.81
CA MET A 178 -6.14 2.38 10.49
C MET A 178 -7.33 2.41 9.51
N ILE A 179 -7.14 2.90 8.28
CA ILE A 179 -8.18 2.90 7.24
C ILE A 179 -8.62 1.46 6.92
N VAL A 180 -7.67 0.56 6.63
CA VAL A 180 -8.01 -0.83 6.30
C VAL A 180 -8.65 -1.55 7.48
N SER A 181 -8.15 -1.33 8.70
CA SER A 181 -8.77 -1.87 9.93
C SER A 181 -10.21 -1.36 10.12
N LYS A 182 -10.47 -0.11 9.76
CA LYS A 182 -11.81 0.47 9.82
C LYS A 182 -12.74 -0.17 8.81
N GLU A 183 -12.30 -0.38 7.57
CA GLU A 183 -13.09 -1.11 6.58
C GLU A 183 -13.38 -2.55 7.04
N ILE A 184 -12.40 -3.25 7.63
CA ILE A 184 -12.63 -4.56 8.26
C ILE A 184 -13.72 -4.49 9.32
N GLN A 185 -13.67 -3.49 10.20
CA GLN A 185 -14.68 -3.30 11.24
C GLN A 185 -16.08 -3.05 10.66
N GLU A 186 -16.20 -2.21 9.64
CA GLU A 186 -17.49 -1.83 9.05
C GLU A 186 -18.11 -2.98 8.22
N TYR A 187 -17.30 -3.88 7.65
CA TYR A 187 -17.78 -5.04 6.91
C TYR A 187 -17.97 -6.30 7.77
N SER A 188 -17.45 -6.32 9.00
CA SER A 188 -17.63 -7.43 9.95
C SER A 188 -19.03 -7.44 10.55
N SER A 189 -19.69 -8.60 10.54
CA SER A 189 -20.97 -8.77 11.23
C SER A 189 -20.85 -8.75 12.76
N THR A 190 -19.65 -8.98 13.30
CA THR A 190 -19.37 -9.01 14.74
C THR A 190 -18.71 -7.72 15.25
N ASN A 191 -18.53 -6.72 14.39
CA ASN A 191 -17.79 -5.48 14.68
C ASN A 191 -16.34 -5.77 15.13
N TYR A 192 -15.70 -6.74 14.46
CA TYR A 192 -14.31 -7.12 14.70
C TYR A 192 -13.36 -5.95 14.43
N VAL A 193 -12.52 -5.62 15.42
CA VAL A 193 -11.43 -4.66 15.27
C VAL A 193 -10.13 -5.44 15.25
N THR A 194 -9.29 -5.15 14.27
CA THR A 194 -8.02 -5.86 14.11
C THR A 194 -7.02 -5.49 15.21
N PRO A 195 -6.32 -6.45 15.82
CA PRO A 195 -5.10 -6.15 16.57
C PRO A 195 -4.04 -5.51 15.67
N PHE A 196 -3.11 -4.75 16.26
CA PHE A 196 -2.02 -4.09 15.55
C PHE A 196 -0.65 -4.66 15.93
N ALA A 197 0.22 -4.83 14.95
CA ALA A 197 1.61 -5.20 15.13
C ALA A 197 2.49 -4.14 14.47
N LEU A 198 3.21 -3.36 15.26
CA LEU A 198 3.90 -2.16 14.82
C LEU A 198 5.40 -2.44 14.64
N PHE A 199 5.90 -2.32 13.41
CA PHE A 199 7.31 -2.55 13.07
C PHE A 199 8.00 -1.24 12.73
N LYS A 200 9.01 -0.86 13.53
CA LYS A 200 9.86 0.30 13.21
C LYS A 200 10.92 -0.12 12.21
N ILE A 201 10.67 0.18 10.95
CA ILE A 201 11.61 -0.07 9.86
C ILE A 201 12.01 1.24 9.19
N LYS A 202 13.26 1.32 8.75
CA LYS A 202 13.73 2.44 7.94
C LYS A 202 14.65 1.96 6.83
N ARG A 203 14.65 2.72 5.75
CA ARG A 203 15.62 2.63 4.67
C ARG A 203 16.80 3.55 4.99
N ASP A 204 18.00 3.18 4.54
CA ASP A 204 19.15 4.09 4.57
C ASP A 204 19.16 4.97 3.30
N ASP A 205 18.53 6.14 3.37
CA ASP A 205 18.40 7.05 2.22
C ASP A 205 19.73 7.70 1.77
N ALA A 206 20.83 7.48 2.51
CA ALA A 206 22.17 7.83 2.01
C ALA A 206 22.70 6.84 0.96
N LYS A 207 22.03 5.69 0.80
CA LYS A 207 22.39 4.63 -0.14
C LYS A 207 21.55 4.69 -1.42
N LYS A 208 22.02 4.00 -2.45
CA LYS A 208 21.36 3.85 -3.74
C LYS A 208 20.59 2.53 -3.79
N GLU A 209 19.72 2.39 -4.77
CA GLU A 209 18.85 1.22 -4.93
C GLU A 209 19.63 -0.10 -4.85
N TYR A 210 20.78 -0.19 -5.53
CA TYR A 210 21.59 -1.42 -5.61
C TYR A 210 22.33 -1.80 -4.31
N ASN A 211 22.53 -0.86 -3.39
CA ASN A 211 23.24 -1.11 -2.12
C ASN A 211 22.40 -0.73 -0.89
N MET A 212 21.09 -0.58 -1.09
CA MET A 212 20.14 -0.16 -0.08
C MET A 212 20.17 -1.08 1.15
N GLU A 213 19.97 -0.50 2.34
CA GLU A 213 19.82 -1.26 3.58
C GLU A 213 18.47 -0.97 4.22
N TYR A 214 17.82 -2.04 4.66
CA TYR A 214 16.55 -2.00 5.38
C TYR A 214 16.82 -2.40 6.82
N ILE A 215 16.54 -1.49 7.75
CA ILE A 215 16.90 -1.61 9.16
C ILE A 215 15.62 -1.71 9.98
N LEU A 216 15.34 -2.91 10.49
CA LEU A 216 14.26 -3.17 11.43
C LEU A 216 14.79 -2.98 12.86
N ASP A 217 14.20 -2.05 13.60
CA ASP A 217 14.54 -1.69 14.97
C ASP A 217 13.55 -2.35 15.95
N LEU A 218 13.97 -3.46 16.57
CA LEU A 218 13.13 -4.26 17.45
C LEU A 218 12.82 -3.57 18.77
N GLU A 219 13.69 -2.68 19.26
CA GLU A 219 13.46 -1.93 20.51
C GLU A 219 12.36 -0.87 20.37
N ARG A 220 12.07 -0.47 19.13
CA ARG A 220 11.05 0.52 18.78
C ARG A 220 9.86 -0.09 18.03
N SER A 221 9.79 -1.41 18.00
CA SER A 221 8.68 -2.18 17.44
C SER A 221 7.82 -2.73 18.58
N TYR A 222 6.50 -2.80 18.37
CA TYR A 222 5.52 -3.22 19.37
C TYR A 222 4.65 -4.32 18.75
N PHE A 223 4.93 -5.57 19.09
CA PHE A 223 4.19 -6.73 18.60
C PHE A 223 4.45 -7.94 19.51
N SER A 224 3.50 -8.88 19.54
CA SER A 224 3.67 -10.20 20.16
C SER A 224 3.76 -11.27 19.07
N LEU A 225 4.78 -12.13 19.11
CA LEU A 225 4.92 -13.21 18.14
C LEU A 225 3.77 -14.22 18.23
N GLU A 226 3.24 -14.45 19.44
CA GLU A 226 2.13 -15.38 19.67
C GLU A 226 0.83 -14.89 19.03
N GLU A 227 0.61 -13.57 19.01
CA GLU A 227 -0.56 -12.95 18.41
C GLU A 227 -0.54 -13.00 16.88
N LEU A 228 0.62 -13.22 16.25
CA LEU A 228 0.75 -13.36 14.79
C LEU A 228 0.54 -14.82 14.32
N GLN A 229 0.61 -15.79 15.24
CA GLN A 229 0.59 -17.20 14.90
C GLN A 229 -0.78 -17.63 14.34
N GLY A 230 -0.79 -18.22 13.14
CA GLY A 230 -2.02 -18.66 12.48
C GLY A 230 -2.97 -17.53 12.07
N LYS A 231 -2.51 -16.27 12.07
CA LYS A 231 -3.29 -15.09 11.67
C LYS A 231 -3.10 -14.72 10.21
N ASP A 232 -4.04 -13.95 9.67
CA ASP A 232 -3.87 -13.30 8.36
C ASP A 232 -3.17 -11.97 8.57
N LEU A 233 -1.94 -11.85 8.09
CA LEU A 233 -1.14 -10.65 8.28
C LEU A 233 -1.41 -9.69 7.14
N VAL A 234 -1.93 -8.50 7.47
CA VAL A 234 -2.29 -7.49 6.47
C VAL A 234 -1.38 -6.28 6.66
N PHE A 235 -0.66 -5.92 5.60
CA PHE A 235 0.21 -4.76 5.55
C PHE A 235 -0.37 -3.74 4.58
N ALA A 236 -0.70 -2.54 5.08
CA ALA A 236 -1.18 -1.44 4.26
C ALA A 236 -0.14 -0.31 4.24
N ASP A 237 0.47 -0.05 3.08
CA ASP A 237 1.48 1.00 2.91
C ASP A 237 1.26 1.73 1.58
N PRO A 238 1.24 3.09 1.54
CA PRO A 238 0.96 3.82 0.32
C PRO A 238 1.87 3.42 -0.84
N MET A 239 3.11 2.99 -0.57
CA MET A 239 4.10 2.73 -1.62
C MET A 239 4.85 1.42 -1.43
N ASN A 240 4.89 0.61 -2.48
CA ASN A 240 5.81 -0.51 -2.61
C ASN A 240 6.84 -0.24 -3.71
N ALA A 241 7.97 0.35 -3.32
CA ALA A 241 9.04 0.66 -4.25
C ALA A 241 9.90 -0.57 -4.55
N THR A 242 10.73 -0.95 -3.58
CA THR A 242 11.70 -2.04 -3.72
C THR A 242 11.23 -3.33 -3.07
N GLY A 243 10.09 -3.36 -2.36
CA GLY A 243 9.66 -4.51 -1.55
C GLY A 243 10.55 -4.85 -0.35
N GLY A 244 11.70 -4.19 -0.16
CA GLY A 244 12.71 -4.63 0.80
C GLY A 244 12.29 -4.48 2.26
N SER A 245 11.58 -3.40 2.62
CA SER A 245 11.07 -3.22 3.98
C SER A 245 10.10 -4.34 4.37
N PHE A 246 9.15 -4.64 3.49
CA PHE A 246 8.17 -5.70 3.68
C PHE A 246 8.84 -7.07 3.80
N VAL A 247 9.71 -7.43 2.84
CA VAL A 247 10.43 -8.72 2.87
C VAL A 247 11.29 -8.87 4.13
N THR A 248 11.90 -7.77 4.61
CA THR A 248 12.70 -7.78 5.85
C THR A 248 11.85 -8.16 7.07
N ILE A 249 10.68 -7.55 7.22
CA ILE A 249 9.78 -7.83 8.34
C ILE A 249 9.24 -9.25 8.25
N VAL A 250 8.74 -9.66 7.08
CA VAL A 250 8.15 -10.98 6.91
C VAL A 250 9.20 -12.09 7.14
N LYS A 251 10.40 -11.97 6.57
CA LYS A 251 11.46 -12.96 6.84
C LYS A 251 11.86 -12.99 8.31
N TYR A 252 11.88 -11.84 8.98
CA TYR A 252 12.14 -11.80 10.42
C TYR A 252 11.08 -12.59 11.20
N ILE A 253 9.78 -12.32 11.03
CA ILE A 253 8.74 -13.04 11.78
C ILE A 253 8.74 -14.55 11.48
N LEU A 254 8.94 -14.95 10.22
CA LEU A 254 9.05 -16.36 9.84
C LEU A 254 10.27 -17.02 10.48
N SER A 255 11.40 -16.31 10.56
CA SER A 255 12.61 -16.82 11.23
C SER A 255 12.43 -17.02 12.74
N GLN A 256 11.47 -16.31 13.36
CA GLN A 256 11.09 -16.51 14.76
C GLN A 256 10.12 -17.68 14.95
N GLY A 257 9.76 -18.40 13.88
CA GLY A 257 8.88 -19.57 13.92
C GLY A 257 7.39 -19.25 13.76
N VAL A 258 7.03 -18.00 13.51
CA VAL A 258 5.64 -17.62 13.22
C VAL A 258 5.19 -18.26 11.90
N GLN A 259 4.02 -18.89 11.92
CA GLN A 259 3.38 -19.46 10.73
C GLN A 259 2.05 -18.74 10.50
N PRO A 260 2.04 -17.66 9.70
CA PRO A 260 0.80 -16.96 9.38
C PRO A 260 -0.09 -17.81 8.48
N ARG A 261 -1.41 -17.62 8.60
CA ARG A 261 -2.41 -18.27 7.73
C ARG A 261 -2.31 -17.73 6.30
N SER A 262 -2.16 -16.42 6.16
CA SER A 262 -1.92 -15.73 4.90
C SER A 262 -1.18 -14.41 5.14
N ILE A 263 -0.57 -13.86 4.08
CA ILE A 263 0.07 -12.55 4.11
C ILE A 263 -0.48 -11.72 2.94
N LYS A 264 -0.97 -10.51 3.22
CA LYS A 264 -1.46 -9.56 2.21
C LYS A 264 -0.67 -8.27 2.29
N CYS A 265 -0.10 -7.85 1.16
CA CYS A 265 0.53 -6.54 0.99
C CYS A 265 -0.39 -5.67 0.14
N ILE A 266 -0.92 -4.59 0.70
CA ILE A 266 -1.91 -3.72 0.07
C ILE A 266 -1.27 -2.34 -0.11
N ASN A 267 -1.13 -1.90 -1.37
CA ASN A 267 -0.43 -0.66 -1.71
C ASN A 267 -1.20 0.24 -2.68
N VAL A 268 -1.20 1.55 -2.43
CA VAL A 268 -1.78 2.50 -3.40
C VAL A 268 -0.98 2.51 -4.70
N ILE A 269 0.35 2.48 -4.61
CA ILE A 269 1.22 2.37 -5.78
C ILE A 269 2.34 1.35 -5.54
N SER A 270 2.62 0.53 -6.55
CA SER A 270 3.76 -0.39 -6.54
C SER A 270 4.61 -0.17 -7.78
N ALA A 271 5.93 -0.28 -7.63
CA ALA A 271 6.78 -0.50 -8.79
C ALA A 271 6.76 -1.99 -9.15
N LEU A 272 6.81 -2.29 -10.46
CA LEU A 272 6.84 -3.68 -10.95
C LEU A 272 7.94 -4.52 -10.27
N LYS A 273 9.14 -3.93 -10.13
CA LYS A 273 10.27 -4.57 -9.43
C LYS A 273 9.93 -4.95 -7.98
N GLY A 274 9.25 -4.08 -7.25
CA GLY A 274 8.87 -4.31 -5.85
C GLY A 274 7.85 -5.44 -5.71
N ALA A 275 6.81 -5.45 -6.55
CA ALA A 275 5.79 -6.48 -6.56
C ALA A 275 6.37 -7.88 -6.86
N LEU A 276 7.15 -8.00 -7.96
CA LEU A 276 7.80 -9.25 -8.34
C LEU A 276 8.73 -9.75 -7.24
N ARG A 277 9.55 -8.86 -6.67
CA ARG A 277 10.49 -9.27 -5.60
C ARG A 277 9.77 -9.83 -4.37
N ILE A 278 8.62 -9.28 -3.99
CA ILE A 278 7.84 -9.79 -2.85
C ILE A 278 7.39 -11.22 -3.12
N VAL A 279 6.71 -11.48 -4.24
CA VAL A 279 6.15 -12.80 -4.56
C VAL A 279 7.22 -13.85 -4.86
N ARG A 280 8.45 -13.44 -5.21
CA ARG A 280 9.60 -14.35 -5.34
C ARG A 280 10.30 -14.65 -4.02
N ALA A 281 10.26 -13.72 -3.07
CA ALA A 281 11.04 -13.82 -1.84
C ALA A 281 10.31 -14.53 -0.70
N LEU A 282 8.98 -14.62 -0.79
CA LEU A 282 8.08 -15.05 0.26
C LEU A 282 7.02 -16.00 -0.31
N ASP A 283 6.76 -17.08 0.41
CA ASP A 283 5.65 -17.99 0.13
C ASP A 283 4.35 -17.46 0.74
N ASN A 284 3.20 -17.84 0.19
CA ASN A 284 1.86 -17.52 0.75
C ASN A 284 1.61 -16.02 0.96
N VAL A 285 2.08 -15.20 0.01
CA VAL A 285 1.88 -13.76 -0.01
C VAL A 285 1.04 -13.36 -1.22
N GLU A 286 0.12 -12.43 -1.01
CA GLU A 286 -0.65 -11.77 -2.07
C GLU A 286 -0.30 -10.29 -2.09
N VAL A 287 0.01 -9.74 -3.26
CA VAL A 287 0.26 -8.30 -3.46
C VAL A 287 -0.93 -7.69 -4.18
N TYR A 288 -1.60 -6.74 -3.53
CA TYR A 288 -2.69 -5.96 -4.09
C TYR A 288 -2.24 -4.52 -4.28
N THR A 289 -2.37 -4.00 -5.49
CA THR A 289 -2.03 -2.59 -5.73
C THR A 289 -3.04 -1.86 -6.60
N LEU A 290 -3.29 -0.58 -6.28
CA LEU A 290 -4.25 0.22 -7.05
C LEU A 290 -3.65 0.62 -8.40
N TRP A 291 -2.34 0.89 -8.43
CA TRP A 291 -1.64 1.31 -9.62
C TRP A 291 -0.21 0.75 -9.68
N MET A 292 0.17 0.22 -10.85
CA MET A 292 1.52 -0.28 -11.11
C MET A 292 2.34 0.75 -11.88
N ASP A 293 3.52 1.07 -11.38
CA ASP A 293 4.50 1.95 -12.02
C ASP A 293 5.67 1.15 -12.61
N PRO A 294 6.23 1.64 -13.74
CA PRO A 294 7.14 0.85 -14.55
C PRO A 294 8.53 0.64 -13.92
N VAL A 295 9.09 1.67 -13.27
CA VAL A 295 10.51 1.67 -12.88
C VAL A 295 10.77 2.37 -11.55
N LEU A 296 11.98 2.18 -11.05
CA LEU A 296 12.57 2.95 -9.95
C LEU A 296 13.73 3.81 -10.49
N ASN A 297 14.01 4.93 -9.85
CA ASN A 297 15.27 5.65 -10.06
C ASN A 297 16.41 5.06 -9.20
N GLU A 298 17.61 5.61 -9.34
CA GLU A 298 18.80 5.19 -8.57
C GLU A 298 18.67 5.39 -7.06
N ASP A 299 17.78 6.27 -6.62
CA ASP A 299 17.46 6.54 -5.21
C ASP A 299 16.28 5.70 -4.71
N ALA A 300 15.86 4.69 -5.49
CA ALA A 300 14.74 3.81 -5.18
C ALA A 300 13.40 4.52 -5.00
N TYR A 301 13.19 5.67 -5.66
CA TYR A 301 11.87 6.27 -5.84
C TYR A 301 11.16 5.66 -7.03
N ILE A 302 9.86 5.42 -6.87
CA ILE A 302 8.97 4.98 -7.93
C ILE A 302 8.85 6.08 -8.97
N LEU A 303 8.85 5.72 -10.26
CA LEU A 303 8.68 6.65 -11.37
C LEU A 303 7.51 6.24 -12.27
N PRO A 304 6.56 7.15 -12.58
CA PRO A 304 6.53 8.56 -12.16
C PRO A 304 6.27 8.79 -10.66
N GLY A 305 5.80 7.79 -9.92
CA GLY A 305 5.64 7.79 -8.47
C GLY A 305 4.68 8.82 -7.91
N LEU A 306 4.72 8.99 -6.57
CA LEU A 306 3.93 9.96 -5.79
C LEU A 306 4.81 10.88 -4.92
N GLY A 307 6.13 10.88 -5.13
CA GLY A 307 7.08 11.45 -4.18
C GLY A 307 7.13 10.64 -2.88
N ASP A 308 7.42 11.30 -1.74
CA ASP A 308 7.34 10.65 -0.43
C ASP A 308 5.91 10.71 0.12
N ALA A 309 5.13 9.66 -0.12
CA ALA A 309 3.75 9.61 0.38
C ALA A 309 3.68 9.60 1.92
N GLY A 310 4.68 9.07 2.61
CA GLY A 310 4.72 9.05 4.07
C GLY A 310 4.83 10.46 4.64
N ASP A 311 5.71 11.28 4.08
CA ASP A 311 5.86 12.69 4.47
C ASP A 311 4.67 13.54 4.00
N ARG A 312 3.99 13.16 2.91
CA ARG A 312 2.76 13.85 2.47
C ARG A 312 1.54 13.55 3.33
N ILE A 313 1.50 12.39 3.99
CA ILE A 313 0.44 12.00 4.94
C ILE A 313 0.74 12.51 6.34
N ASN A 314 2.00 12.38 6.77
CA ASN A 314 2.38 12.60 8.16
C ASN A 314 3.10 13.93 8.38
N GLY A 315 3.56 14.61 7.33
CA GLY A 315 4.58 15.66 7.43
C GLY A 315 5.99 15.08 7.58
N ILE A 316 7.01 15.93 7.37
CA ILE A 316 8.43 15.56 7.43
C ILE A 316 8.88 15.42 8.89
N ASP A 317 9.70 14.42 9.22
CA ASP A 317 10.38 14.34 10.52
C ASP A 317 11.67 15.17 10.51
N GLU A 318 11.94 15.86 11.61
CA GLU A 318 13.26 16.44 11.86
C GLU A 318 14.20 15.34 12.39
N ASP A 319 15.40 15.23 11.81
CA ASP A 319 16.39 14.18 12.13
C ASP A 319 16.79 14.15 13.62
N ASP A 320 16.72 15.28 14.32
CA ASP A 320 17.09 15.41 15.72
C ASP A 320 15.92 15.09 16.68
N ARG A 321 14.68 15.07 16.19
CA ARG A 321 13.45 14.88 16.98
C ARG A 321 12.41 14.03 16.24
N PRO A 322 12.69 12.74 15.99
CA PRO A 322 11.73 11.86 15.33
C PRO A 322 10.46 11.73 16.19
N ARG A 323 9.30 11.84 15.54
CA ARG A 323 8.01 11.72 16.24
C ARG A 323 7.77 10.28 16.69
N ASN A 324 7.22 10.15 17.90
CA ASN A 324 6.67 8.89 18.39
C ASN A 324 5.23 8.71 17.90
N ILE A 325 4.63 7.56 18.20
CA ILE A 325 3.27 7.23 17.73
C ILE A 325 2.20 8.19 18.27
N ILE A 326 2.32 8.65 19.52
CA ILE A 326 1.39 9.60 20.14
C ILE A 326 1.45 10.94 19.39
N GLN A 327 2.64 11.41 19.04
CA GLN A 327 2.82 12.63 18.26
C GLN A 327 2.25 12.48 16.84
N LEU A 328 2.48 11.34 16.17
CA LEU A 328 1.90 11.08 14.85
C LEU A 328 0.36 11.10 14.88
N ILE A 329 -0.26 10.45 15.87
CA ILE A 329 -1.72 10.46 16.03
C ILE A 329 -2.23 11.88 16.34
N ALA A 330 -1.51 12.63 17.17
CA ALA A 330 -1.85 14.02 17.48
C ALA A 330 -1.81 14.91 16.23
N ASP A 331 -0.84 14.70 15.34
CA ASP A 331 -0.69 15.46 14.10
C ASP A 331 -1.84 15.22 13.11
N TYR A 332 -2.47 14.04 13.13
CA TYR A 332 -3.69 13.80 12.37
C TYR A 332 -4.89 14.63 12.85
N GLY A 333 -4.82 15.16 14.07
CA GLY A 333 -5.85 15.99 14.67
C GLY A 333 -7.08 15.21 15.16
N ALA A 334 -7.96 15.93 15.86
CA ALA A 334 -9.10 15.33 16.56
C ALA A 334 -10.11 14.65 15.62
N ASN A 335 -10.24 15.12 14.38
CA ASN A 335 -11.20 14.57 13.42
C ASN A 335 -10.81 13.14 12.99
N ILE A 336 -9.56 12.95 12.56
CA ILE A 336 -9.06 11.63 12.15
C ILE A 336 -8.98 10.69 13.35
N ALA A 337 -8.46 11.15 14.49
CA ALA A 337 -8.41 10.34 15.70
C ALA A 337 -9.81 9.89 16.17
N SER A 338 -10.83 10.75 16.02
CA SER A 338 -12.21 10.38 16.36
C SER A 338 -12.84 9.44 15.32
N LEU A 339 -12.45 9.54 14.04
CA LEU A 339 -12.94 8.64 12.99
C LEU A 339 -12.44 7.21 13.21
N TYR A 340 -11.17 7.06 13.62
CA TYR A 340 -10.51 5.77 13.85
C TYR A 340 -10.36 5.43 15.34
N ARG A 341 -11.33 5.83 16.18
CA ARG A 341 -11.19 5.74 17.64
C ARG A 341 -10.92 4.32 18.14
N SER A 342 -11.63 3.32 17.61
CA SER A 342 -11.43 1.92 17.98
C SER A 342 -10.03 1.44 17.62
N GLN A 343 -9.53 1.83 16.45
CA GLN A 343 -8.18 1.49 15.99
C GLN A 343 -7.12 2.17 16.86
N VAL A 344 -7.31 3.44 17.21
CA VAL A 344 -6.41 4.16 18.13
C VAL A 344 -6.35 3.48 19.49
N GLN A 345 -7.47 2.98 20.00
CA GLN A 345 -7.52 2.23 21.26
C GLN A 345 -6.70 0.94 21.18
N GLU A 346 -6.88 0.11 20.13
CA GLU A 346 -6.08 -1.11 19.94
C GLU A 346 -4.57 -0.81 19.81
N ILE A 347 -4.22 0.28 19.13
CA ILE A 347 -2.83 0.75 19.03
C ILE A 347 -2.30 1.16 20.40
N GLU A 348 -3.09 1.85 21.21
CA GLU A 348 -2.73 2.25 22.58
C GLU A 348 -2.44 1.02 23.44
N GLU A 349 -3.35 0.03 23.43
CA GLU A 349 -3.20 -1.24 24.16
C GLU A 349 -1.94 -2.01 23.69
N THR A 350 -1.66 -2.03 22.39
CA THR A 350 -0.44 -2.65 21.83
C THR A 350 0.84 -1.98 22.32
N VAL A 351 0.84 -0.66 22.48
CA VAL A 351 2.04 0.14 22.80
C VAL A 351 2.26 0.26 24.31
N LEU A 352 1.19 0.34 25.10
CA LEU A 352 1.24 0.62 26.53
C LEU A 352 1.03 -0.63 27.41
N GLY A 353 0.44 -1.70 26.86
CA GLY A 353 -0.08 -2.83 27.64
C GLY A 353 -1.31 -2.43 28.46
#